data_AF-A0A7C9ECH2-F1
#
_entry.id   AF-A0A7C9ECH2-F1
#
_cell.length_a   1.000
_cell.length_b   1.000
_cell.length_c   1.000
_cell.angle_alpha   90.00
_cell.angle_beta   90.00
_cell.angle_gamma   90.00
#
_symmetry.space_group_name_H-M   'P 1'
#
loop_
_entity.id
_entity.type
_entity.pdbx_description
1 polymer ?
#
loop_
_entity_poly.entity_id
_entity_poly.type
_entity_poly.pdbx_seq_one_letter_code
_entity_poly.pdbx_strand_id
1 'polypeptide(L)'
;KTKKEQGGKIKFSMSRIGNGTDQNEVPAEIPYVNLKDTIQSHREYSQRNKPSVSPTLGELLKWVGDSRYGHDSDDEKPSHHVVELVDGRSKPPIAYPFVLSFHNLTYSVNVSHKPSCFQAGEATEKVLLNDISSEAREGEILAVLGASGSGKSTLIDALADRISRDSLKGSVLLNGEVLESKLLKVISAYVMQEDLLFPMLTVEETLMFSAEFRLPRSLSKAKKKARVQALIDQLGLRNAANTVIGDEGHRGVSGGERRRVSIGIDIIHDPIILFLDEPTSGLDSTSAYMVVKVLQRIAQSGSIVIMSIHQPSS
;
A
#
# COMPACT_ATOMS: atom_id res chain seq x y z
N LYS A 1 -16.39 43.51 0.83
CA LYS A 1 -15.70 43.37 2.14
C LYS A 1 -16.57 42.54 3.06
N THR A 2 -16.34 41.22 3.09
CA THR A 2 -16.68 40.32 4.21
C THR A 2 -16.06 38.95 3.89
N LYS A 3 -14.82 38.76 4.36
CA LYS A 3 -14.21 37.43 4.47
C LYS A 3 -15.01 36.69 5.56
N LYS A 4 -15.73 35.64 5.18
CA LYS A 4 -16.13 34.58 6.10
C LYS A 4 -15.06 33.50 6.00
N GLU A 5 -14.33 33.30 7.09
CA GLU A 5 -13.52 32.11 7.32
C GLU A 5 -14.41 30.88 7.11
N GLN A 6 -14.11 30.10 6.08
CA GLN A 6 -14.67 28.76 5.92
C GLN A 6 -13.65 27.80 6.50
N GLY A 7 -14.08 27.04 7.52
CA GLY A 7 -13.34 25.93 8.08
C GLY A 7 -12.78 25.03 6.98
N GLY A 8 -11.54 24.57 7.18
CA GLY A 8 -10.77 23.80 6.21
C GLY A 8 -11.50 22.53 5.80
N LYS A 9 -12.20 22.58 4.66
CA LYS A 9 -12.79 21.42 4.01
C LYS A 9 -11.67 20.52 3.51
N ILE A 10 -11.80 19.22 3.79
CA ILE A 10 -11.00 18.16 3.18
C ILE A 10 -11.13 18.31 1.65
N LYS A 11 -10.00 18.32 0.93
CA LYS A 11 -9.94 18.62 -0.51
C LYS A 11 -9.84 17.37 -1.40
N PHE A 12 -10.04 16.19 -0.82
CA PHE A 12 -9.98 14.90 -1.51
C PHE A 12 -11.03 13.94 -0.93
N SER A 13 -11.40 12.92 -1.68
CA SER A 13 -12.29 11.83 -1.28
C SER A 13 -11.51 10.51 -1.21
N MET A 14 -12.07 9.53 -0.51
CA MET A 14 -11.53 8.17 -0.43
C MET A 14 -12.56 7.19 -0.99
N SER A 15 -12.13 6.28 -1.85
CA SER A 15 -12.97 5.24 -2.45
C SER A 15 -12.34 3.86 -2.26
N ARG A 16 -13.16 2.83 -2.08
CA ARG A 16 -12.72 1.44 -1.95
C ARG A 16 -12.99 0.70 -3.25
N ILE A 17 -11.99 -0.02 -3.74
CA ILE A 17 -12.10 -0.92 -4.88
C ILE A 17 -11.97 -2.34 -4.33
N GLY A 18 -13.10 -3.05 -4.24
CA GLY A 18 -13.19 -4.44 -3.76
C GLY A 18 -13.48 -5.44 -4.88
N ASN A 19 -13.56 -6.73 -4.52
CA ASN A 19 -13.87 -7.81 -5.45
C ASN A 19 -15.33 -7.75 -5.92
N GLY A 20 -15.59 -7.03 -7.01
CA GLY A 20 -16.78 -7.23 -7.83
C GLY A 20 -16.60 -8.48 -8.68
N THR A 21 -17.28 -9.57 -8.33
CA THR A 21 -17.58 -10.65 -9.26
C THR A 21 -18.69 -10.16 -10.18
N ASP A 22 -18.35 -9.69 -11.37
CA ASP A 22 -19.22 -9.82 -12.54
C ASP A 22 -18.36 -9.80 -13.80
N GLN A 23 -18.43 -10.89 -14.54
CA GLN A 23 -17.93 -10.98 -15.91
C GLN A 23 -18.92 -10.24 -16.80
N ASN A 24 -18.40 -9.39 -17.70
CA ASN A 24 -19.13 -8.64 -18.71
C ASN A 24 -20.11 -7.58 -18.19
N GLU A 25 -19.61 -6.39 -17.88
CA GLU A 25 -20.29 -5.13 -18.23
C GLU A 25 -19.31 -3.96 -18.11
N VAL A 26 -19.34 -3.08 -19.11
CA VAL A 26 -18.66 -1.77 -19.05
C VAL A 26 -19.55 -0.86 -18.21
N PRO A 27 -19.13 -0.33 -17.04
CA PRO A 27 -19.94 0.68 -16.37
C PRO A 27 -19.52 2.05 -16.89
N ALA A 28 -20.37 2.61 -17.76
CA ALA A 28 -20.59 4.05 -17.76
C ALA A 28 -21.21 4.43 -16.39
N GLU A 29 -20.68 5.48 -15.78
CA GLU A 29 -21.14 6.11 -14.53
C GLU A 29 -20.95 5.29 -13.23
N ILE A 30 -20.14 5.85 -12.32
CA ILE A 30 -19.94 5.35 -10.95
C ILE A 30 -21.12 5.84 -10.10
N PRO A 31 -21.94 4.96 -9.50
CA PRO A 31 -23.06 5.40 -8.67
C PRO A 31 -22.56 5.92 -7.32
N TYR A 32 -23.10 7.07 -6.89
CA TYR A 32 -22.98 7.60 -5.53
C TYR A 32 -23.74 6.66 -4.58
N VAL A 33 -23.03 5.92 -3.72
CA VAL A 33 -23.64 5.09 -2.68
C VAL A 33 -23.75 5.87 -1.37
N ASN A 34 -24.95 5.89 -0.80
CA ASN A 34 -25.32 6.62 0.42
C ASN A 34 -24.67 5.98 1.66
N LEU A 35 -23.80 6.76 2.33
CA LEU A 35 -22.94 6.36 3.44
C LEU A 35 -23.69 5.82 4.68
N LYS A 36 -25.01 6.03 4.79
CA LYS A 36 -25.80 5.64 5.96
C LYS A 36 -26.26 4.18 5.93
N ASP A 37 -26.50 3.63 4.74
CA ASP A 37 -27.08 2.29 4.61
C ASP A 37 -26.02 1.18 4.80
N THR A 38 -24.76 1.47 4.47
CA THR A 38 -23.61 0.57 4.70
C THR A 38 -23.28 0.41 6.20
N ILE A 39 -23.51 1.44 7.01
CA ILE A 39 -23.23 1.39 8.46
C ILE A 39 -24.24 0.50 9.20
N GLN A 40 -25.48 0.45 8.72
CA GLN A 40 -26.56 -0.32 9.35
C GLN A 40 -26.37 -1.84 9.14
N SER A 41 -26.01 -2.27 7.93
CA SER A 41 -25.83 -3.70 7.59
C SER A 41 -24.61 -4.33 8.28
N HIS A 42 -23.58 -3.54 8.62
CA HIS A 42 -22.39 -4.04 9.32
C HIS A 42 -22.56 -4.19 10.85
N ARG A 43 -23.53 -3.50 11.47
CA ARG A 43 -23.84 -3.72 12.90
C ARG A 43 -24.43 -5.10 13.17
N GLU A 44 -25.17 -5.66 12.22
CA GLU A 44 -25.82 -6.96 12.38
C GLU A 44 -24.87 -8.15 12.15
N TYR A 45 -23.78 -7.95 11.38
CA TYR A 45 -22.77 -9.00 11.16
C TYR A 45 -21.78 -9.17 12.34
N SER A 46 -21.56 -8.12 13.14
CA SER A 46 -20.62 -8.16 14.29
C SER A 46 -21.16 -8.89 15.53
N GLN A 47 -22.38 -9.42 15.50
CA GLN A 47 -23.01 -10.06 16.66
C GLN A 47 -22.99 -11.59 16.66
N ARG A 48 -22.51 -12.25 15.60
CA ARG A 48 -22.46 -13.72 15.56
C ARG A 48 -21.03 -14.24 15.67
N ASN A 49 -20.72 -14.82 16.84
CA ASN A 49 -19.54 -15.60 17.21
C ASN A 49 -18.20 -14.86 17.27
N LYS A 50 -17.96 -14.15 18.39
CA LYS A 50 -16.59 -13.81 18.84
C LYS A 50 -15.98 -15.03 19.54
N PRO A 51 -14.87 -15.61 19.05
CA PRO A 51 -13.98 -16.36 19.94
C PRO A 51 -13.44 -15.42 21.03
N SER A 52 -13.24 -15.93 22.24
CA SER A 52 -13.02 -15.13 23.45
C SER A 52 -11.69 -14.36 23.51
N VAL A 53 -10.81 -14.49 22.52
CA VAL A 53 -9.55 -13.76 22.42
C VAL A 53 -9.25 -13.50 20.94
N SER A 54 -9.16 -12.23 20.52
CA SER A 54 -8.61 -11.86 19.21
C SER A 54 -7.09 -12.01 19.25
N PRO A 55 -6.45 -12.63 18.25
CA PRO A 55 -4.99 -12.81 18.24
C PRO A 55 -4.27 -11.46 18.21
N THR A 56 -3.07 -11.41 18.80
CA THR A 56 -2.22 -10.20 18.78
C THR A 56 -1.61 -9.97 17.40
N LEU A 57 -1.19 -8.74 17.10
CA LEU A 57 -0.49 -8.45 15.84
C LEU A 57 0.78 -9.30 15.70
N GLY A 58 1.50 -9.53 16.79
CA GLY A 58 2.68 -10.40 16.81
C GLY A 58 2.38 -11.85 16.40
N GLU A 59 1.25 -12.39 16.86
CA GLU A 59 0.78 -13.73 16.45
C GLU A 59 0.42 -13.74 14.98
N LEU A 60 -0.34 -12.74 14.48
CA LEU A 60 -0.73 -12.64 13.07
C LEU A 60 0.49 -12.58 12.14
N LEU A 61 1.52 -11.80 12.51
CA LEU A 61 2.75 -11.69 11.74
C LEU A 61 3.55 -12.99 11.64
N LYS A 62 3.42 -13.90 12.62
CA LYS A 62 4.08 -15.22 12.57
C LYS A 62 3.50 -16.09 11.45
N TRP A 63 2.17 -16.13 11.33
CA TRP A 63 1.47 -16.89 10.28
C TRP A 63 1.76 -16.40 8.86
N VAL A 64 2.00 -15.09 8.75
CA VAL A 64 2.42 -14.44 7.51
C VAL A 64 3.81 -14.88 7.05
N GLY A 65 4.72 -15.18 7.98
CA GLY A 65 6.03 -15.74 7.67
C GLY A 65 5.93 -17.17 7.13
N ASP A 66 5.18 -18.02 7.82
CA ASP A 66 5.12 -19.46 7.53
C ASP A 66 4.32 -19.79 6.26
N SER A 67 3.30 -18.99 5.91
CA SER A 67 2.47 -19.22 4.72
C SER A 67 3.14 -18.76 3.41
N ARG A 68 4.05 -17.78 3.49
CA ARG A 68 4.68 -17.14 2.31
C ARG A 68 6.01 -17.77 1.90
N TYR A 69 6.61 -18.56 2.79
CA TYR A 69 7.74 -19.42 2.50
C TYR A 69 7.30 -20.88 2.58
N GLY A 70 6.72 -21.39 1.49
CA GLY A 70 6.24 -22.77 1.40
C GLY A 70 7.25 -23.77 1.99
N HIS A 71 6.76 -24.60 2.90
CA HIS A 71 7.51 -25.70 3.49
C HIS A 71 7.58 -26.84 2.47
N ASP A 72 8.46 -26.71 1.48
CA ASP A 72 8.93 -27.87 0.72
C ASP A 72 9.97 -28.58 1.59
N SER A 73 9.51 -29.69 2.17
CA SER A 73 10.30 -30.62 2.97
C SER A 73 11.25 -31.41 2.06
N ASP A 74 12.53 -31.10 2.16
CA ASP A 74 13.65 -32.04 1.96
C ASP A 74 14.87 -31.45 2.69
N ASP A 75 15.00 -31.74 3.99
CA ASP A 75 16.26 -32.18 4.61
C ASP A 75 16.11 -32.49 6.11
N GLU A 76 16.86 -33.51 6.55
CA GLU A 76 16.79 -34.22 7.83
C GLU A 76 17.45 -33.52 9.05
N LYS A 77 16.80 -33.71 10.23
CA LYS A 77 17.28 -33.76 11.65
C LYS A 77 17.32 -32.47 12.53
N PRO A 78 17.28 -32.61 13.89
CA PRO A 78 16.45 -33.49 14.72
C PRO A 78 15.74 -32.77 15.92
N SER A 79 14.65 -33.41 16.37
CA SER A 79 13.96 -33.37 17.68
C SER A 79 14.30 -32.30 18.75
N HIS A 80 13.38 -31.36 18.94
CA HIS A 80 12.89 -30.99 20.27
C HIS A 80 11.37 -31.12 20.29
N HIS A 81 10.89 -32.12 21.03
CA HIS A 81 9.48 -32.36 21.30
C HIS A 81 8.89 -31.22 22.12
N VAL A 82 7.93 -30.49 21.55
CA VAL A 82 6.84 -29.90 22.32
C VAL A 82 5.57 -30.60 21.85
N VAL A 83 5.03 -31.41 22.74
CA VAL A 83 3.73 -32.06 22.57
C VAL A 83 2.67 -31.00 22.81
N GLU A 84 2.00 -30.54 21.76
CA GLU A 84 0.67 -29.95 21.88
C GLU A 84 -0.32 -30.78 21.07
N LEU A 85 -1.38 -31.17 21.77
CA LEU A 85 -2.39 -32.15 21.36
C LEU A 85 -3.17 -31.64 20.15
N VAL A 86 -3.16 -32.45 19.09
CA VAL A 86 -3.97 -32.26 17.88
C VAL A 86 -5.44 -32.59 18.21
N ASP A 87 -6.30 -31.58 18.26
CA ASP A 87 -7.73 -31.77 18.04
C ASP A 87 -7.99 -31.74 16.53
N GLY A 88 -8.19 -32.94 15.97
CA GLY A 88 -8.46 -33.16 14.56
C GLY A 88 -9.86 -32.66 14.16
N ARG A 89 -9.89 -31.48 13.51
CA ARG A 89 -10.80 -31.03 12.43
C ARG A 89 -10.75 -29.50 12.37
N SER A 90 -9.72 -28.93 11.78
CA SER A 90 -9.69 -27.50 11.48
C SER A 90 -9.68 -27.28 9.97
N LYS A 91 -10.80 -26.75 9.45
CA LYS A 91 -10.75 -25.78 8.34
C LYS A 91 -9.55 -24.84 8.56
N PRO A 92 -8.90 -24.31 7.51
CA PRO A 92 -7.86 -23.31 7.70
C PRO A 92 -8.41 -22.24 8.66
N PRO A 93 -7.65 -21.84 9.70
CA PRO A 93 -8.12 -20.84 10.64
C PRO A 93 -8.57 -19.65 9.81
N ILE A 94 -9.77 -19.12 10.12
CA ILE A 94 -10.31 -17.92 9.50
C ILE A 94 -9.16 -16.90 9.49
N ALA A 95 -8.57 -16.65 8.33
CA ALA A 95 -7.46 -15.71 8.22
C ALA A 95 -8.02 -14.38 8.71
N TYR A 96 -7.52 -13.88 9.84
CA TYR A 96 -7.93 -12.59 10.34
C TYR A 96 -7.35 -11.55 9.38
N PRO A 97 -8.18 -10.91 8.53
CA PRO A 97 -7.65 -10.02 7.52
C PRO A 97 -6.95 -8.85 8.20
N PHE A 98 -5.85 -8.38 7.61
CA PHE A 98 -5.25 -7.15 8.09
C PHE A 98 -6.20 -5.97 7.84
N VAL A 99 -6.32 -5.12 8.86
CA VAL A 99 -7.16 -3.92 8.84
C VAL A 99 -6.31 -2.75 9.34
N LEU A 100 -5.97 -1.85 8.42
CA LEU A 100 -5.31 -0.59 8.75
C LEU A 100 -6.38 0.47 8.99
N SER A 101 -6.43 1.00 10.19
CA SER A 101 -7.34 2.06 10.61
C SER A 101 -6.56 3.30 11.00
N PHE A 102 -7.09 4.47 10.69
CA PHE A 102 -6.51 5.72 11.11
C PHE A 102 -7.60 6.69 11.54
N HIS A 103 -7.34 7.41 12.63
CA HIS A 103 -8.32 8.24 13.31
C HIS A 103 -7.77 9.62 13.61
N ASN A 104 -8.58 10.63 13.28
CA ASN A 104 -8.36 12.04 13.57
C ASN A 104 -7.00 12.56 13.08
N LEU A 105 -6.52 12.05 11.94
CA LEU A 105 -5.23 12.46 11.38
C LEU A 105 -5.27 13.93 11.00
N THR A 106 -4.41 14.71 11.65
CA THR A 106 -4.27 16.15 11.45
C THR A 106 -2.78 16.47 11.34
N TYR A 107 -2.40 17.19 10.28
CA TYR A 107 -1.01 17.57 10.02
C TYR A 107 -0.94 19.05 9.68
N SER A 108 -0.04 19.75 10.37
CA SER A 108 0.20 21.17 10.19
C SER A 108 1.69 21.45 9.96
N VAL A 109 1.98 22.42 9.11
CA VAL A 109 3.36 22.89 8.88
C VAL A 109 3.51 24.35 9.26
N ASN A 110 4.63 24.69 9.87
CA ASN A 110 4.99 26.08 10.13
C ASN A 110 5.61 26.67 8.87
N VAL A 111 4.94 27.64 8.26
CA VAL A 111 5.44 28.37 7.11
C VAL A 111 6.11 29.65 7.61
N SER A 112 7.44 29.67 7.61
CA SER A 112 8.19 30.90 7.83
C SER A 112 8.29 31.67 6.52
N HIS A 113 7.70 32.86 6.46
CA HIS A 113 7.89 33.75 5.32
C HIS A 113 9.31 34.32 5.35
N LYS A 114 10.03 34.29 4.21
CA LYS A 114 11.30 35.02 4.08
C LYS A 114 11.02 36.50 4.36
N PRO A 115 11.80 37.19 5.19
CA PRO A 115 11.59 38.60 5.44
C PRO A 115 11.80 39.35 4.11
N SER A 116 10.75 40.01 3.61
CA SER A 116 10.96 41.15 2.74
C SER A 116 11.60 42.25 3.58
N CYS A 117 12.41 43.10 2.94
CA CYS A 117 13.43 44.01 3.49
C CYS A 117 13.08 44.84 4.76
N PHE A 118 11.85 44.83 5.29
CA PHE A 118 11.43 45.67 6.42
C PHE A 118 10.46 45.05 7.45
N GLN A 119 10.18 43.74 7.47
CA GLN A 119 9.32 43.15 8.53
C GLN A 119 9.81 41.78 9.03
N ALA A 120 9.81 41.60 10.36
CA ALA A 120 10.05 40.31 11.01
C ALA A 120 8.97 39.32 10.55
N GLY A 121 9.38 38.19 9.96
CA GLY A 121 8.46 37.18 9.44
C GLY A 121 7.74 36.46 10.58
N GLU A 122 6.42 36.61 10.65
CA GLU A 122 5.56 35.84 11.55
C GLU A 122 5.39 34.42 10.98
N ALA A 123 5.67 33.40 11.78
CA ALA A 123 5.46 32.01 11.39
C ALA A 123 3.97 31.70 11.43
N THR A 124 3.37 31.34 10.29
CA THR A 124 1.96 30.94 10.24
C THR A 124 1.85 29.42 10.15
N GLU A 125 1.02 28.83 11.00
CA GLU A 125 0.72 27.40 10.96
C GLU A 125 -0.29 27.16 9.84
N LYS A 126 0.09 26.32 8.86
CA LYS A 126 -0.78 25.91 7.76
C LYS A 126 -1.17 24.45 7.95
N VAL A 127 -2.46 24.22 8.22
CA VAL A 127 -3.05 22.88 8.28
C VAL A 127 -3.12 22.30 6.86
N LEU A 128 -2.50 21.14 6.66
CA LEU A 128 -2.48 20.41 5.39
C LEU A 128 -3.44 19.22 5.39
N LEU A 129 -3.58 18.54 6.54
CA LEU A 129 -4.56 17.49 6.77
C LEU A 129 -5.39 17.87 8.00
N ASN A 130 -6.70 17.69 7.93
CA ASN A 130 -7.62 18.12 8.98
C ASN A 130 -8.63 17.00 9.29
N ASP A 131 -8.50 16.39 10.47
CA ASP A 131 -9.43 15.40 11.04
C ASP A 131 -9.84 14.26 10.08
N ILE A 132 -8.84 13.55 9.55
CA ILE A 132 -9.09 12.48 8.57
C ILE A 132 -9.14 11.13 9.28
N SER A 133 -10.23 10.41 9.07
CA SER A 133 -10.41 9.04 9.59
C SER A 133 -10.90 8.10 8.48
N SER A 134 -10.30 6.91 8.39
CA SER A 134 -10.74 5.85 7.48
C SER A 134 -10.15 4.49 7.89
N GLU A 135 -10.52 3.47 7.13
CA GLU A 135 -10.06 2.10 7.30
C GLU A 135 -9.83 1.47 5.92
N ALA A 136 -8.74 0.71 5.79
CA ALA A 136 -8.38 -0.07 4.62
C ALA A 136 -8.17 -1.54 5.03
N ARG A 137 -8.63 -2.47 4.20
CA ARG A 137 -8.61 -3.91 4.50
C ARG A 137 -7.74 -4.66 3.52
N GLU A 138 -7.21 -5.78 3.99
CA GLU A 138 -6.51 -6.75 3.16
C GLU A 138 -7.41 -7.19 2.00
N GLY A 139 -6.85 -7.28 0.79
CA GLY A 139 -7.64 -7.63 -0.40
C GLY A 139 -8.32 -6.44 -1.08
N GLU A 140 -8.30 -5.25 -0.48
CA GLU A 140 -8.91 -4.04 -1.02
C GLU A 140 -7.86 -3.00 -1.43
N ILE A 141 -8.25 -2.12 -2.36
CA ILE A 141 -7.51 -0.90 -2.67
C ILE A 141 -8.29 0.30 -2.12
N LEU A 142 -7.63 1.09 -1.27
CA LEU A 142 -8.09 2.41 -0.87
C LEU A 142 -7.49 3.46 -1.80
N ALA A 143 -8.33 4.07 -2.63
CA ALA A 143 -7.95 5.15 -3.53
C ALA A 143 -8.24 6.53 -2.92
N VAL A 144 -7.23 7.39 -2.82
CA VAL A 144 -7.33 8.78 -2.39
C VAL A 144 -7.41 9.69 -3.62
N LEU A 145 -8.56 10.30 -3.86
CA LEU A 145 -8.90 11.04 -5.08
C LEU A 145 -8.98 12.54 -4.80
N GLY A 146 -8.28 13.36 -5.59
CA GLY A 146 -8.39 14.81 -5.46
C GLY A 146 -7.48 15.58 -6.40
N ALA A 147 -7.74 16.88 -6.51
CA ALA A 147 -6.96 17.80 -7.34
C ALA A 147 -5.49 17.89 -6.90
N SER A 148 -4.64 18.45 -7.75
CA SER A 148 -3.26 18.77 -7.37
C SER A 148 -3.22 19.68 -6.14
N GLY A 149 -2.29 19.42 -5.21
CA GLY A 149 -2.13 20.21 -3.98
C GLY A 149 -3.26 20.05 -2.95
N SER A 150 -4.15 19.06 -3.09
CA SER A 150 -5.21 18.75 -2.12
C SER A 150 -4.70 18.09 -0.83
N GLY A 151 -3.46 17.59 -0.81
CA GLY A 151 -2.85 16.91 0.34
C GLY A 151 -2.82 15.38 0.23
N LYS A 152 -3.05 14.79 -0.95
CA LYS A 152 -3.03 13.33 -1.17
C LYS A 152 -1.68 12.70 -0.79
N SER A 153 -0.59 13.18 -1.41
CA SER A 153 0.77 12.74 -1.10
C SER A 153 1.09 12.93 0.38
N THR A 154 0.67 14.06 0.95
CA THR A 154 0.83 14.34 2.39
C THR A 154 0.10 13.33 3.27
N LEU A 155 -1.10 12.88 2.90
CA LEU A 155 -1.81 11.82 3.61
C LEU A 155 -1.06 10.48 3.51
N ILE A 156 -0.61 10.11 2.31
CA ILE A 156 0.11 8.85 2.10
C ILE A 156 1.46 8.86 2.84
N ASP A 157 2.21 9.97 2.77
CA ASP A 157 3.44 10.18 3.53
C ASP A 157 3.20 10.14 5.05
N ALA A 158 2.08 10.69 5.53
CA ALA A 158 1.71 10.61 6.95
C ALA A 158 1.44 9.16 7.38
N LEU A 159 0.68 8.41 6.58
CA LEU A 159 0.36 7.00 6.86
C LEU A 159 1.59 6.09 6.78
N ALA A 160 2.55 6.43 5.91
CA ALA A 160 3.81 5.71 5.75
C ALA A 160 4.90 6.12 6.77
N ASP A 161 4.58 6.98 7.76
CA ASP A 161 5.53 7.49 8.77
C ASP A 161 6.75 8.20 8.16
N ARG A 162 6.54 8.89 7.03
CA ARG A 162 7.55 9.70 6.32
C ARG A 162 7.53 11.18 6.72
N ILE A 163 6.57 11.58 7.55
CA ILE A 163 6.40 12.93 8.08
C ILE A 163 6.85 12.97 9.55
N SER A 164 7.38 14.11 10.00
CA SER A 164 7.77 14.28 11.41
C SER A 164 6.58 14.08 12.35
N ARG A 165 6.75 13.22 13.35
CA ARG A 165 5.72 12.87 14.34
C ARG A 165 5.30 14.07 15.18
N ASP A 166 6.18 15.02 15.43
CA ASP A 166 5.90 16.20 16.26
C ASP A 166 4.77 17.08 15.68
N SER A 167 4.56 16.99 14.37
CA SER A 167 3.57 17.77 13.62
C SER A 167 2.34 16.96 13.24
N LEU A 168 2.35 15.64 13.42
CA LEU A 168 1.25 14.74 13.08
C LEU A 168 0.47 14.36 14.33
N LYS A 169 -0.81 14.72 14.37
CA LYS A 169 -1.76 14.31 15.42
C LYS A 169 -2.67 13.20 14.89
N GLY A 170 -3.18 12.38 15.81
CA GLY A 170 -4.07 11.25 15.50
C GLY A 170 -3.40 9.90 15.79
N SER A 171 -4.02 8.83 15.32
CA SER A 171 -3.51 7.46 15.51
C SER A 171 -3.64 6.63 14.24
N VAL A 172 -2.66 5.76 14.02
CA VAL A 172 -2.65 4.75 12.96
C VAL A 172 -2.50 3.39 13.64
N LEU A 173 -3.48 2.52 13.42
CA LEU A 173 -3.56 1.21 14.06
C LEU A 173 -3.68 0.12 13.01
N LEU A 174 -2.99 -0.99 13.24
CA LEU A 174 -3.12 -2.22 12.46
C LEU A 174 -3.80 -3.27 13.36
N ASN A 175 -4.97 -3.74 12.94
CA ASN A 175 -5.80 -4.69 13.69
C ASN A 175 -6.11 -4.24 15.13
N GLY A 176 -6.18 -2.92 15.36
CA GLY A 176 -6.45 -2.32 16.67
C GLY A 176 -5.22 -2.05 17.52
N GLU A 177 -4.02 -2.44 17.09
CA GLU A 177 -2.76 -2.14 17.78
C GLU A 177 -2.05 -0.94 17.15
N VAL A 178 -1.49 -0.05 17.98
CA VAL A 178 -0.77 1.14 17.49
C VAL A 178 0.47 0.71 16.73
N LEU A 179 0.63 1.23 15.51
CA LEU A 179 1.72 0.82 14.65
C LEU A 179 3.00 1.60 14.93
N GLU A 180 4.01 0.92 15.47
CA GLU A 180 5.33 1.52 15.70
C GLU A 180 6.09 1.79 14.39
N SER A 181 6.85 2.89 14.34
CA SER A 181 7.70 3.27 13.18
C SER A 181 8.55 2.13 12.65
N LYS A 182 9.19 1.37 13.56
CA LYS A 182 10.12 0.30 13.18
C LYS A 182 9.37 -0.85 12.51
N LEU A 183 8.24 -1.25 13.09
CA LEU A 183 7.43 -2.32 12.56
C LEU A 183 6.84 -1.93 11.20
N LEU A 184 6.26 -0.73 11.09
CA LEU A 184 5.71 -0.21 9.83
C LEU A 184 6.75 -0.27 8.70
N LYS A 185 7.99 0.17 8.94
CA LYS A 185 9.06 0.13 7.93
C LYS A 185 9.44 -1.26 7.46
N VAL A 186 9.19 -2.29 8.27
CA VAL A 186 9.49 -3.69 7.93
C VAL A 186 8.32 -4.34 7.17
N ILE A 187 7.08 -4.01 7.55
CA ILE A 187 5.88 -4.66 7.00
C ILE A 187 5.23 -3.87 5.85
N SER A 188 5.74 -2.68 5.53
CA SER A 188 5.19 -1.83 4.47
C SER A 188 6.19 -1.49 3.39
N ALA A 189 5.68 -1.13 2.21
CA ALA A 189 6.45 -0.58 1.11
C ALA A 189 5.83 0.74 0.63
N TYR A 190 6.68 1.62 0.10
CA TYR A 190 6.27 2.91 -0.45
C TYR A 190 6.83 3.06 -1.86
N VAL A 191 5.94 3.15 -2.84
CA VAL A 191 6.28 3.39 -4.25
C VAL A 191 6.14 4.89 -4.53
N MET A 192 7.27 5.53 -4.87
CA MET A 192 7.31 6.95 -5.23
C MET A 192 6.67 7.22 -6.60
N GLN A 193 6.32 8.47 -6.87
CA GLN A 193 5.80 8.89 -8.17
C GLN A 193 6.85 8.73 -9.30
N GLU A 194 8.12 8.99 -9.00
CA GLU A 194 9.23 8.89 -9.95
C GLU A 194 9.87 7.48 -9.95
N ASP A 195 10.11 6.93 -11.13
CA ASP A 195 10.74 5.61 -11.31
C ASP A 195 12.28 5.74 -11.34
N LEU A 196 12.94 5.46 -10.21
CA LEU A 196 14.41 5.48 -10.11
C LEU A 196 15.00 4.09 -10.40
N LEU A 197 15.37 3.85 -11.66
CA LEU A 197 15.89 2.57 -12.14
C LEU A 197 17.24 2.74 -12.86
N PHE A 198 18.10 1.72 -12.79
CA PHE A 198 19.36 1.69 -13.55
C PHE A 198 19.10 1.38 -15.02
N PRO A 199 19.40 2.30 -15.97
CA PRO A 199 19.08 2.12 -17.39
C PRO A 199 19.74 0.89 -18.05
N MET A 200 20.94 0.53 -17.58
CA MET A 200 21.76 -0.53 -18.19
C MET A 200 21.39 -1.96 -17.77
N LEU A 201 20.51 -2.13 -16.77
CA LEU A 201 20.10 -3.46 -16.31
C LEU A 201 18.85 -3.93 -17.06
N THR A 202 18.68 -5.24 -17.17
CA THR A 202 17.42 -5.86 -17.58
C THR A 202 16.37 -5.85 -16.46
N VAL A 203 15.11 -6.13 -16.80
CA VAL A 203 14.03 -6.28 -15.81
C VAL A 203 14.37 -7.38 -14.79
N GLU A 204 14.80 -8.57 -15.24
CA GLU A 204 15.14 -9.68 -14.36
C GLU A 204 16.33 -9.32 -13.45
N GLU A 205 17.40 -8.72 -13.99
CA GLU A 205 18.55 -8.28 -13.20
C GLU A 205 18.18 -7.23 -12.16
N THR A 206 17.32 -6.28 -12.51
CA THR A 206 16.85 -5.22 -11.61
C THR A 206 16.06 -5.81 -10.44
N LEU A 207 15.14 -6.74 -10.72
CA LEU A 207 14.35 -7.41 -9.68
C LEU A 207 15.19 -8.37 -8.84
N MET A 208 16.14 -9.07 -9.46
CA MET A 208 17.10 -9.92 -8.75
C MET A 208 18.00 -9.09 -7.82
N PHE A 209 18.45 -7.91 -8.27
CA PHE A 209 19.19 -6.98 -7.42
C PHE A 209 18.37 -6.58 -6.20
N SER A 210 17.10 -6.17 -6.37
CA SER A 210 16.22 -5.88 -5.23
C SER A 210 16.04 -7.09 -4.30
N ALA A 211 15.83 -8.28 -4.87
CA ALA A 211 15.66 -9.52 -4.12
C ALA A 211 16.86 -9.87 -3.24
N GLU A 212 18.09 -9.59 -3.69
CA GLU A 212 19.28 -9.87 -2.89
C GLU A 212 19.36 -9.05 -1.60
N PHE A 213 18.84 -7.81 -1.61
CA PHE A 213 18.87 -6.91 -0.46
C PHE A 213 17.61 -6.95 0.40
N ARG A 214 16.44 -7.12 -0.21
CA ARG A 214 15.15 -7.07 0.51
C ARG A 214 14.69 -8.42 1.03
N LEU A 215 15.15 -9.54 0.47
CA LEU A 215 14.81 -10.87 0.97
C LEU A 215 15.81 -11.33 2.06
N PRO A 216 15.38 -12.19 3.00
CA PRO A 216 16.25 -12.72 4.05
C PRO A 216 17.51 -13.38 3.49
N ARG A 217 18.64 -13.17 4.17
CA ARG A 217 19.92 -13.82 3.80
C ARG A 217 19.90 -15.34 3.98
N SER A 218 18.98 -15.86 4.80
CA SER A 218 18.74 -17.30 4.96
C SER A 218 18.11 -17.94 3.73
N LEU A 219 17.52 -17.16 2.81
CA LEU A 219 16.92 -17.67 1.59
C LEU A 219 18.00 -18.06 0.57
N SER A 220 17.92 -19.27 0.02
CA SER A 220 18.85 -19.73 -1.01
C SER A 220 18.67 -18.92 -2.31
N LYS A 221 19.74 -18.81 -3.10
CA LYS A 221 19.71 -18.11 -4.40
C LYS A 221 18.63 -18.67 -5.33
N ALA A 222 18.40 -19.98 -5.31
CA ALA A 222 17.35 -20.63 -6.09
C ALA A 222 15.94 -20.16 -5.65
N LYS A 223 15.68 -20.07 -4.35
CA LYS A 223 14.41 -19.54 -3.81
C LYS A 223 14.22 -18.06 -4.13
N LYS A 224 15.28 -17.24 -4.03
CA LYS A 224 15.24 -15.83 -4.45
C LYS A 224 14.90 -15.70 -5.95
N LYS A 225 15.55 -16.49 -6.80
CA LYS A 225 15.26 -16.50 -8.25
C LYS A 225 13.82 -16.93 -8.55
N ALA A 226 13.33 -17.98 -7.86
CA ALA A 226 11.93 -18.41 -8.01
C ALA A 226 10.95 -17.30 -7.61
N ARG A 227 11.23 -16.58 -6.52
CA ARG A 227 10.44 -15.41 -6.10
C ARG A 227 10.46 -14.29 -7.14
N VAL A 228 11.62 -13.97 -7.72
CA VAL A 228 11.73 -12.98 -8.81
C VAL A 228 10.91 -13.39 -10.02
N GLN A 229 10.97 -14.67 -10.42
CA GLN A 229 10.20 -15.16 -11.56
C GLN A 229 8.69 -15.08 -11.31
N ALA A 230 8.22 -15.46 -10.12
CA ALA A 230 6.83 -15.31 -9.72
C ALA A 230 6.39 -13.83 -9.73
N LEU A 231 7.27 -12.92 -9.30
CA LEU A 231 7.00 -11.49 -9.33
C LEU A 231 6.91 -10.95 -10.76
N ILE A 232 7.81 -11.35 -11.67
CA ILE A 232 7.75 -10.98 -13.10
C ILE A 232 6.39 -11.37 -13.69
N ASP A 233 5.89 -12.54 -13.31
CA ASP A 233 4.59 -13.04 -13.75
C ASP A 233 3.43 -12.23 -13.17
N GLN A 234 3.48 -11.93 -11.86
CA GLN A 234 2.49 -11.11 -11.17
C GLN A 234 2.37 -9.71 -11.79
N LEU A 235 3.51 -9.10 -12.14
CA LEU A 235 3.63 -7.80 -12.80
C LEU A 235 3.29 -7.84 -14.30
N GLY A 236 3.09 -9.03 -14.89
CA GLY A 236 2.83 -9.17 -16.33
C GLY A 236 4.01 -8.73 -17.20
N LEU A 237 5.24 -8.97 -16.76
CA LEU A 237 6.48 -8.53 -17.41
C LEU A 237 7.25 -9.65 -18.12
N ARG A 238 6.66 -10.84 -18.30
CA ARG A 238 7.31 -12.01 -18.93
C ARG A 238 8.02 -11.67 -20.25
N ASN A 239 7.35 -10.94 -21.13
CA ASN A 239 7.90 -10.59 -22.44
C ASN A 239 9.05 -9.57 -22.38
N ALA A 240 9.15 -8.81 -21.29
CA ALA A 240 10.15 -7.78 -21.07
C ALA A 240 11.25 -8.22 -20.08
N ALA A 241 11.22 -9.46 -19.58
CA ALA A 241 12.11 -9.93 -18.51
C ALA A 241 13.60 -9.74 -18.84
N ASN A 242 13.99 -10.01 -20.09
CA ASN A 242 15.36 -9.86 -20.58
C ASN A 242 15.60 -8.54 -21.34
N THR A 243 14.64 -7.61 -21.32
CA THR A 243 14.76 -6.31 -21.96
C THR A 243 15.42 -5.33 -20.99
N VAL A 244 16.37 -4.53 -21.48
CA VAL A 244 17.00 -3.45 -20.71
C VAL A 244 15.98 -2.38 -20.31
N ILE A 245 16.13 -1.79 -19.14
CA ILE A 245 15.25 -0.72 -18.67
C ILE A 245 15.34 0.49 -19.62
N GLY A 246 16.55 0.87 -20.04
CA GLY A 246 16.81 2.00 -20.92
C GLY A 246 16.62 3.36 -20.25
N ASP A 247 16.76 4.42 -21.03
CA ASP A 247 16.58 5.82 -20.64
C ASP A 247 16.15 6.66 -21.86
N GLU A 248 16.24 7.99 -21.77
CA GLU A 248 15.90 8.89 -22.89
C GLU A 248 16.83 8.74 -24.10
N GLY A 249 18.07 8.28 -23.89
CA GLY A 249 19.07 8.09 -24.94
C GLY A 249 19.11 6.68 -25.52
N HIS A 250 18.69 5.67 -24.75
CA HIS A 250 18.71 4.26 -25.11
C HIS A 250 17.34 3.63 -24.95
N ARG A 251 16.77 3.15 -26.07
CA ARG A 251 15.49 2.47 -26.07
C ARG A 251 15.53 1.23 -25.16
N GLY A 252 14.59 1.15 -24.24
CA GLY A 252 14.37 0.00 -23.36
C GLY A 252 12.90 -0.37 -23.27
N VAL A 253 12.45 -0.74 -22.07
CA VAL A 253 11.05 -1.04 -21.77
C VAL A 253 10.14 0.18 -21.97
N SER A 254 8.86 -0.05 -22.24
CA SER A 254 7.85 1.02 -22.31
C SER A 254 7.65 1.72 -20.97
N GLY A 255 7.09 2.93 -20.95
CA GLY A 255 6.81 3.67 -19.70
C GLY A 255 5.89 2.90 -18.74
N GLY A 256 4.87 2.22 -19.26
CA GLY A 256 4.01 1.37 -18.45
C GLY A 256 4.71 0.14 -17.88
N GLU A 257 5.62 -0.49 -18.64
CA GLU A 257 6.46 -1.58 -18.12
C GLU A 257 7.44 -1.08 -17.07
N ARG A 258 8.09 0.07 -17.31
CA ARG A 258 8.99 0.73 -16.36
C ARG A 258 8.31 0.97 -15.02
N ARG A 259 7.08 1.49 -15.04
CA ARG A 259 6.29 1.71 -13.82
C ARG A 259 6.02 0.41 -13.06
N ARG A 260 5.69 -0.68 -13.76
CA ARG A 260 5.49 -2.00 -13.15
C ARG A 260 6.78 -2.58 -12.57
N VAL A 261 7.93 -2.35 -13.20
CA VAL A 261 9.25 -2.74 -12.66
C VAL A 261 9.55 -1.98 -11.37
N SER A 262 9.30 -0.66 -11.34
CA SER A 262 9.50 0.16 -10.14
C SER A 262 8.66 -0.35 -8.96
N ILE A 263 7.36 -0.63 -9.19
CA ILE A 263 6.50 -1.28 -8.19
C ILE A 263 7.10 -2.63 -7.75
N GLY A 264 7.59 -3.43 -8.68
CA GLY A 264 8.22 -4.72 -8.43
C GLY A 264 9.41 -4.68 -7.47
N ILE A 265 10.30 -3.71 -7.64
CA ILE A 265 11.44 -3.51 -6.73
C ILE A 265 10.95 -3.33 -5.31
N ASP A 266 9.87 -2.59 -5.13
CA ASP A 266 9.36 -2.27 -3.81
C ASP A 266 8.65 -3.44 -3.12
N ILE A 267 7.93 -4.26 -3.88
CA ILE A 267 7.07 -5.33 -3.33
C ILE A 267 7.74 -6.71 -3.28
N ILE A 268 9.00 -6.86 -3.68
CA ILE A 268 9.67 -8.17 -3.75
C ILE A 268 9.58 -8.98 -2.44
N HIS A 269 9.50 -8.31 -1.30
CA HIS A 269 9.43 -8.87 0.05
C HIS A 269 7.99 -9.08 0.59
N ASP A 270 6.97 -8.93 -0.27
CA ASP A 270 5.54 -9.11 0.05
C ASP A 270 5.07 -8.26 1.25
N PRO A 271 5.06 -6.92 1.12
CA PRO A 271 4.60 -6.03 2.17
C PRO A 271 3.12 -6.28 2.50
N ILE A 272 2.78 -6.18 3.79
CA ILE A 272 1.39 -6.22 4.27
C ILE A 272 0.67 -4.94 3.86
N ILE A 273 1.36 -3.79 3.90
CA ILE A 273 0.80 -2.49 3.53
C ILE A 273 1.61 -1.90 2.37
N LEU A 274 0.95 -1.57 1.28
CA LEU A 274 1.56 -0.95 0.11
C LEU A 274 1.00 0.46 -0.09
N PHE A 275 1.88 1.46 -0.01
CA PHE A 275 1.57 2.85 -0.31
C PHE A 275 2.08 3.23 -1.71
N LEU A 276 1.25 3.88 -2.53
CA LEU A 276 1.65 4.37 -3.84
C LEU A 276 1.23 5.82 -4.05
N ASP A 277 2.18 6.67 -4.45
CA ASP A 277 1.85 8.04 -4.84
C ASP A 277 1.71 8.17 -6.36
N GLU A 278 0.51 8.53 -6.80
CA GLU A 278 0.08 8.77 -8.18
C GLU A 278 0.60 7.70 -9.18
N PRO A 279 0.33 6.39 -8.97
CA PRO A 279 0.94 5.31 -9.74
C PRO A 279 0.56 5.26 -11.22
N THR A 280 -0.49 5.98 -11.62
CA THR A 280 -0.95 6.09 -13.00
C THR A 280 -0.60 7.42 -13.66
N SER A 281 0.13 8.30 -12.98
CA SER A 281 0.52 9.60 -13.53
C SER A 281 1.45 9.44 -14.73
N GLY A 282 1.22 10.23 -15.79
CA GLY A 282 2.07 10.23 -16.98
C GLY A 282 1.94 9.00 -17.90
N LEU A 283 1.00 8.09 -17.61
CA LEU A 283 0.74 6.91 -18.45
C LEU A 283 -0.45 7.14 -19.39
N ASP A 284 -0.41 6.50 -20.56
CA ASP A 284 -1.59 6.36 -21.40
C ASP A 284 -2.64 5.46 -20.73
N SER A 285 -3.88 5.51 -21.20
CA SER A 285 -5.01 4.79 -20.60
C SER A 285 -4.80 3.27 -20.53
N THR A 286 -4.15 2.67 -21.53
CA THR A 286 -3.89 1.22 -21.56
C THR A 286 -2.83 0.85 -20.53
N SER A 287 -1.73 1.59 -20.49
CA SER A 287 -0.67 1.39 -19.50
C SER A 287 -1.16 1.61 -18.07
N ALA A 288 -1.94 2.66 -17.83
CA ALA A 288 -2.55 2.96 -16.53
C ALA A 288 -3.47 1.82 -16.06
N TYR A 289 -4.32 1.32 -16.96
CA TYR A 289 -5.19 0.17 -16.66
C TYR A 289 -4.40 -1.08 -16.28
N MET A 290 -3.31 -1.38 -17.01
CA MET A 290 -2.45 -2.52 -16.69
C MET A 290 -1.76 -2.38 -15.33
N VAL A 291 -1.34 -1.16 -14.94
CA VAL A 291 -0.80 -0.89 -13.60
C VAL A 291 -1.86 -1.14 -12.54
N VAL A 292 -3.08 -0.61 -12.69
CA VAL A 292 -4.18 -0.83 -11.75
C VAL A 292 -4.52 -2.32 -11.63
N LYS A 293 -4.48 -3.08 -12.73
CA LYS A 293 -4.69 -4.54 -12.70
C LYS A 293 -3.62 -5.28 -11.91
N VAL A 294 -2.38 -4.84 -12.00
CA VAL A 294 -1.30 -5.39 -11.17
C VAL A 294 -1.51 -5.06 -9.69
N LEU A 295 -1.90 -3.82 -9.36
CA LEU A 295 -2.22 -3.43 -7.99
C LEU A 295 -3.40 -4.23 -7.41
N GLN A 296 -4.41 -4.53 -8.23
CA GLN A 296 -5.51 -5.42 -7.85
C GLN A 296 -5.02 -6.83 -7.52
N ARG A 297 -4.13 -7.41 -8.33
CA ARG A 297 -3.53 -8.73 -8.04
C ARG A 297 -2.70 -8.71 -6.75
N ILE A 298 -1.97 -7.63 -6.50
CA ILE A 298 -1.18 -7.46 -5.25
C ILE A 298 -2.12 -7.39 -4.04
N ALA A 299 -3.19 -6.60 -4.11
CA ALA A 299 -4.19 -6.55 -3.05
C ALA A 299 -4.78 -7.95 -2.80
N GLN A 300 -5.20 -8.65 -3.86
CA GLN A 300 -5.77 -10.00 -3.80
C GLN A 300 -4.80 -11.06 -3.25
N SER A 301 -3.48 -10.81 -3.29
CA SER A 301 -2.48 -11.69 -2.67
C SER A 301 -2.32 -11.50 -1.15
N GLY A 302 -3.12 -10.62 -0.53
CA GLY A 302 -3.13 -10.40 0.91
C GLY A 302 -2.43 -9.12 1.37
N SER A 303 -2.32 -8.12 0.48
CA SER A 303 -1.83 -6.78 0.86
C SER A 303 -2.98 -5.79 1.01
N ILE A 304 -2.83 -4.85 1.94
CA ILE A 304 -3.60 -3.61 1.99
C ILE A 304 -2.94 -2.63 1.02
N VAL A 305 -3.65 -2.14 0.01
CA VAL A 305 -3.10 -1.18 -0.95
C VAL A 305 -3.74 0.18 -0.77
N ILE A 306 -2.92 1.22 -0.59
CA ILE A 306 -3.36 2.61 -0.50
C ILE A 306 -2.66 3.39 -1.61
N MET A 307 -3.44 4.03 -2.49
CA MET A 307 -2.88 4.81 -3.59
C MET A 307 -3.55 6.17 -3.74
N SER A 308 -2.80 7.19 -4.14
CA SER A 308 -3.37 8.47 -4.58
C SER A 308 -3.66 8.41 -6.07
N ILE A 309 -4.78 9.01 -6.49
CA ILE A 309 -5.13 9.15 -7.90
C ILE A 309 -5.34 10.64 -8.18
N HIS A 310 -4.67 11.11 -9.22
CA HIS A 310 -4.86 12.46 -9.71
C HIS A 310 -6.19 12.55 -10.48
N GLN A 311 -7.09 13.42 -10.04
CA GLN A 311 -8.23 13.83 -10.85
C GLN A 311 -7.85 15.06 -11.68
N PRO A 312 -7.88 15.00 -13.02
CA PRO A 312 -7.75 16.20 -13.84
C PRO A 312 -8.92 17.13 -13.51
N SER A 313 -8.64 18.41 -13.28
CA SER A 313 -9.67 19.42 -13.07
C SER A 313 -10.49 19.59 -14.33
N SER A 314 -11.81 19.40 -14.22
CA SER A 314 -12.80 19.66 -15.28
C SER A 314 -12.86 21.12 -15.68
#